data_AF-A0A1M4XS12-F1
#
_entry.id   AF-A0A1M4XS12-F1
#
_cell.length_a   1.000
_cell.length_b   1.000
_cell.length_c   1.000
_cell.angle_alpha   90.00
_cell.angle_beta   90.00
_cell.angle_gamma   90.00
#
_symmetry.space_group_name_H-M   'P 1'
#
loop_
_entity.id
_entity.type
_entity.pdbx_description
1 polymer ?
#
loop_
_entity_poly.entity_id
_entity_poly.type
_entity_poly.pdbx_seq_one_letter_code
_entity_poly.pdbx_strand_id
1 'polypeptide(L)'
;MPPAKQLTQRDMELLRYLAKCSVLTLGQAKRIYGNTEQYHYRRLKCLEERGYVRTESRYSRYIEATRLGIKEAGYDYSPPRLRDKDQCRHKARVAEICLGLPNWEYLSPREVKQNTTVNKSYRLDGMLRKDGKEYVVYLLSDDPRRTTIQGIKHELNDMPYHRIYNAIVFCPTLKAMEHFYTDIPKLEELLLLPYPYGIELLRHKDEIEGRIEDLLRGYEKANRRFADYQKGQTYVSVLAFNDVVKKEQLEAYLKLRDREKKDVEIVCLESQSRKLTEQFPGVKLITIPELWRDKNA
;
A
#
# COMPACT_ATOMS: atom_id res chain seq x y z
N MET A 1 24.25 25.34 -31.93
CA MET A 1 23.29 24.78 -30.95
C MET A 1 24.07 23.95 -29.94
N PRO A 2 23.87 24.13 -28.62
CA PRO A 2 24.48 23.22 -27.65
C PRO A 2 23.99 21.78 -27.89
N PRO A 3 24.84 20.76 -27.70
CA PRO A 3 24.46 19.38 -27.93
C PRO A 3 23.26 19.00 -27.05
N ALA A 4 22.30 18.27 -27.62
CA ALA A 4 21.16 17.76 -26.88
C ALA A 4 21.67 16.86 -25.74
N LYS A 5 21.66 17.36 -24.50
CA LYS A 5 22.05 16.57 -23.31
C LYS A 5 21.33 15.22 -23.31
N GLN A 6 22.03 14.11 -23.36
CA GLN A 6 21.39 12.80 -23.36
C GLN A 6 20.46 12.61 -22.14
N LEU A 7 19.41 11.81 -22.30
CA LEU A 7 18.61 11.35 -21.16
C LEU A 7 19.51 10.53 -20.24
N THR A 8 19.47 10.85 -18.95
CA THR A 8 20.19 10.12 -17.90
C THR A 8 19.34 8.97 -17.40
N GLN A 9 19.96 8.01 -16.70
CA GLN A 9 19.25 6.92 -16.05
C GLN A 9 18.15 7.42 -15.09
N ARG A 10 18.40 8.53 -14.37
CA ARG A 10 17.42 9.12 -13.43
C ARG A 10 16.24 9.77 -14.15
N ASP A 11 16.46 10.31 -15.36
CA ASP A 11 15.33 10.79 -16.18
C ASP A 11 14.47 9.63 -16.64
N MET A 12 15.10 8.53 -17.09
CA MET A 12 14.39 7.31 -17.49
C MET A 12 13.62 6.71 -16.32
N GLU A 13 14.20 6.71 -15.13
CA GLU A 13 13.54 6.30 -13.90
C GLU A 13 12.31 7.16 -13.60
N LEU A 14 12.43 8.50 -13.67
CA LEU A 14 11.31 9.40 -13.51
C LEU A 14 10.19 9.12 -14.52
N LEU A 15 10.53 8.94 -15.80
CA LEU A 15 9.54 8.65 -16.84
C LEU A 15 8.85 7.30 -16.62
N ARG A 16 9.56 6.28 -16.11
CA ARG A 16 8.98 4.98 -15.73
C ARG A 16 7.99 5.13 -14.57
N TYR A 17 8.31 5.91 -13.55
CA TYR A 17 7.37 6.20 -12.45
C TYR A 17 6.15 6.96 -12.95
N LEU A 18 6.33 7.97 -13.81
CA LEU A 18 5.19 8.67 -14.42
C LEU A 18 4.36 7.76 -15.30
N ALA A 19 4.94 6.76 -15.96
CA ALA A 19 4.17 5.79 -16.73
C ALA A 19 3.25 4.95 -15.85
N LYS A 20 3.77 4.47 -14.72
CA LYS A 20 3.00 3.65 -13.78
C LYS A 20 1.97 4.45 -12.99
N CYS A 21 2.34 5.64 -12.51
CA CYS A 21 1.53 6.42 -11.56
C CYS A 21 0.86 7.65 -12.16
N SER A 22 1.15 8.00 -13.42
CA SER A 22 0.66 9.18 -14.16
C SER A 22 1.14 10.54 -13.66
N VAL A 23 1.28 10.72 -12.35
CA VAL A 23 1.59 12.01 -11.71
C VAL A 23 2.68 11.85 -10.67
N LEU A 24 3.60 12.82 -10.63
CA LEU A 24 4.53 13.03 -9.52
C LEU A 24 4.44 14.46 -9.00
N THR A 25 4.76 14.65 -7.72
CA THR A 25 5.06 15.98 -7.18
C THR A 25 6.51 16.36 -7.42
N LEU A 26 6.83 17.65 -7.31
CA LEU A 26 8.23 18.12 -7.30
C LEU A 26 9.07 17.45 -6.20
N GLY A 27 8.50 17.21 -5.01
CA GLY A 27 9.18 16.53 -3.92
C GLY A 27 9.52 15.07 -4.24
N GLN A 28 8.61 14.36 -4.90
CA GLN A 28 8.85 13.00 -5.38
C GLN A 28 9.90 12.94 -6.48
N ALA A 29 9.88 13.90 -7.42
CA ALA A 29 10.94 14.03 -8.42
C ALA A 29 12.31 14.33 -7.77
N LYS A 30 12.36 15.20 -6.76
CA LYS A 30 13.57 15.49 -5.99
C LYS A 30 14.16 14.21 -5.36
N ARG A 31 13.32 13.32 -4.82
CA ARG A 31 13.76 12.02 -4.27
C ARG A 31 14.41 11.13 -5.33
N ILE A 32 13.79 10.98 -6.50
CA ILE A 32 14.34 10.20 -7.62
C ILE A 32 15.71 10.75 -8.06
N TYR A 33 15.85 12.08 -8.10
CA TYR A 33 17.09 12.71 -8.54
C TYR A 33 18.20 12.82 -7.46
N GLY A 34 17.94 12.40 -6.22
CA GLY A 34 18.95 12.31 -5.16
C GLY A 34 19.09 13.52 -4.23
N ASN A 35 17.99 14.20 -3.88
CA ASN A 35 17.91 15.26 -2.85
C ASN A 35 18.81 16.50 -2.99
N THR A 36 19.63 16.62 -4.05
CA THR A 36 20.40 17.83 -4.34
C THR A 36 19.50 19.02 -4.68
N GLU A 37 19.76 20.16 -4.05
CA GLU A 37 19.09 21.42 -4.37
C GLU A 37 19.33 21.75 -5.85
N GLN A 38 18.26 22.11 -6.56
CA GLN A 38 18.27 22.55 -7.97
C GLN A 38 18.51 21.51 -9.09
N TYR A 39 19.17 20.37 -8.85
CA TYR A 39 19.43 19.41 -9.94
C TYR A 39 18.14 18.91 -10.61
N HIS A 40 17.14 18.52 -9.80
CA HIS A 40 15.85 18.06 -10.29
C HIS A 40 15.11 19.11 -11.14
N TYR A 41 15.15 20.40 -10.74
CA TYR A 41 14.54 21.49 -11.53
C TYR A 41 15.18 21.60 -12.92
N ARG A 42 16.52 21.53 -13.00
CA ARG A 42 17.23 21.58 -14.29
C ARG A 42 16.89 20.39 -15.18
N ARG A 43 16.75 19.19 -14.61
CA ARG A 43 16.35 17.99 -15.35
C ARG A 43 14.89 18.08 -15.83
N LEU A 44 13.97 18.48 -14.97
CA LEU A 44 12.55 18.65 -15.32
C LEU A 44 12.36 19.67 -16.44
N LYS A 45 13.03 20.83 -16.37
CA LYS A 45 13.00 21.82 -17.45
C LYS A 45 13.48 21.23 -18.78
N CYS A 46 14.56 20.47 -18.76
CA CYS A 46 15.08 19.79 -19.95
C CYS A 46 14.10 18.76 -20.52
N LEU A 47 13.41 18.00 -19.65
CA LEU A 47 12.38 17.04 -20.08
C LEU A 47 11.14 17.73 -20.66
N GLU A 48 10.75 18.86 -20.10
CA GLU A 48 9.62 19.68 -20.55
C GLU A 48 9.90 20.35 -21.89
N GLU A 49 11.07 20.98 -22.05
CA GLU A 49 11.53 21.59 -23.32
C GLU A 49 11.57 20.56 -24.47
N ARG A 50 11.73 19.28 -24.13
CA ARG A 50 11.71 18.15 -25.09
C ARG A 50 10.35 17.49 -25.23
N GLY A 51 9.34 17.97 -24.52
CA GLY A 51 7.99 17.45 -24.57
C GLY A 51 7.81 16.07 -23.96
N TYR A 52 8.72 15.58 -23.12
CA TYR A 52 8.56 14.30 -22.40
C TYR A 52 7.61 14.42 -21.21
N VAL A 53 7.60 15.58 -20.55
CA VAL A 53 6.74 15.87 -19.40
C VAL A 53 6.05 17.22 -19.56
N ARG A 54 5.02 17.46 -18.74
CA ARG A 54 4.40 18.76 -18.53
C ARG A 54 4.44 19.09 -17.05
N THR A 55 4.90 20.28 -16.70
CA THR A 55 4.90 20.78 -15.32
C THR A 55 3.84 21.88 -15.13
N GLU A 56 3.43 22.53 -16.22
CA GLU A 56 2.28 23.45 -16.29
C GLU A 56 0.93 22.72 -16.32
N SER A 57 0.71 21.71 -15.47
CA SER A 57 -0.68 21.32 -15.24
C SER A 57 -1.45 22.54 -14.68
N ARG A 58 -2.78 22.58 -14.82
CA ARG A 58 -3.65 23.60 -14.16
C ARG A 58 -3.39 23.72 -12.64
N TYR A 59 -2.62 22.80 -12.08
CA TYR A 59 -2.21 22.69 -10.70
C TYR A 59 -0.66 22.64 -10.65
N SER A 60 -0.01 23.81 -10.58
CA SER A 60 1.44 24.08 -10.72
C SER A 60 2.46 23.29 -9.86
N ARG A 61 2.05 22.22 -9.19
CA ARG A 61 2.87 21.38 -8.29
C ARG A 61 3.04 19.94 -8.78
N TYR A 62 2.43 19.59 -9.91
CA TYR A 62 2.42 18.23 -10.45
C TYR A 62 3.16 18.14 -11.78
N ILE A 63 3.83 17.02 -11.96
CA ILE A 63 4.54 16.64 -13.17
C ILE A 63 3.74 15.50 -13.79
N GLU A 64 3.40 15.63 -15.06
CA GLU A 64 2.68 14.62 -15.85
C GLU A 64 3.54 14.17 -17.03
N ALA A 65 3.54 12.87 -17.35
CA ALA A 65 4.19 12.41 -18.59
C ALA A 65 3.32 12.74 -19.80
N THR A 66 3.96 13.09 -20.91
CA THR A 66 3.29 13.14 -22.22
C THR A 66 3.30 11.75 -22.87
N ARG A 67 2.55 11.56 -23.96
CA ARG A 67 2.64 10.35 -24.77
C ARG A 67 4.08 10.05 -25.23
N LEU A 68 4.86 11.10 -25.54
CA LEU A 68 6.26 10.95 -25.92
C LEU A 68 7.10 10.43 -24.74
N GLY A 69 6.92 10.99 -23.53
CA GLY A 69 7.60 10.51 -22.32
C GLY A 69 7.26 9.07 -21.95
N ILE A 70 5.99 8.66 -22.10
CA ILE A 70 5.56 7.28 -21.87
C ILE A 70 6.21 6.31 -22.86
N LYS A 71 6.25 6.69 -24.15
CA LYS A 71 6.90 5.88 -25.19
C LYS A 71 8.40 5.74 -24.93
N GLU A 72 9.05 6.83 -24.56
CA GLU A 72 10.48 6.82 -24.22
C GLU A 72 10.78 5.92 -23.01
N ALA A 73 9.86 5.85 -22.04
CA ALA A 73 9.97 4.93 -20.90
C ALA A 73 9.79 3.44 -21.26
N GLY A 74 9.49 3.11 -22.53
CA GLY A 74 9.30 1.74 -23.01
C GLY A 74 7.86 1.25 -22.96
N TYR A 75 6.88 2.14 -22.79
CA TYR A 75 5.46 1.78 -22.70
C TYR A 75 4.69 2.28 -23.92
N ASP A 76 3.81 1.44 -24.49
CA ASP A 76 2.99 1.82 -25.64
C ASP A 76 1.55 2.15 -25.23
N TYR A 77 1.39 3.28 -24.51
CA TYR A 77 0.09 3.83 -24.21
C TYR A 77 0.06 5.34 -24.01
N SER A 78 -1.14 5.90 -24.00
CA SER A 78 -1.35 7.31 -23.66
C SER A 78 -1.58 7.49 -22.16
N PRO A 79 -1.03 8.56 -21.56
CA PRO A 79 -1.31 8.90 -20.17
C PRO A 79 -2.81 9.18 -19.98
N PRO A 80 -3.40 8.86 -18.81
CA PRO A 80 -4.80 9.15 -18.55
C PRO A 80 -5.03 10.66 -18.52
N ARG A 81 -6.18 11.11 -19.01
CA ARG A 81 -6.59 12.51 -18.92
C ARG A 81 -7.08 12.81 -17.51
N LEU A 82 -6.29 13.59 -16.77
CA LEU A 82 -6.65 14.07 -15.44
C LEU A 82 -7.54 15.30 -15.56
N ARG A 83 -8.70 15.28 -14.89
CA ARG A 83 -9.73 16.31 -15.05
C ARG A 83 -9.66 17.41 -13.99
N ASP A 84 -9.18 17.07 -12.81
CA ASP A 84 -9.22 17.94 -11.63
C ASP A 84 -8.03 17.69 -10.69
N LYS A 85 -7.90 18.59 -9.70
CA LYS A 85 -6.81 18.59 -8.71
C LYS A 85 -6.84 17.36 -7.82
N ASP A 86 -8.02 16.82 -7.52
CA ASP A 86 -8.19 15.71 -6.60
C ASP A 86 -7.69 14.42 -7.25
N GLN A 87 -7.91 14.24 -8.55
CA GLN A 87 -7.30 13.17 -9.32
C GLN A 87 -5.77 13.27 -9.33
N CYS A 88 -5.20 14.46 -9.56
CA CYS A 88 -3.75 14.66 -9.50
C CYS A 88 -3.21 14.35 -8.11
N ARG A 89 -3.87 14.82 -7.04
CA ARG A 89 -3.51 14.54 -5.65
C ARG A 89 -3.57 13.06 -5.33
N HIS A 90 -4.63 12.37 -5.76
CA HIS A 90 -4.79 10.94 -5.58
C HIS A 90 -3.67 10.15 -6.27
N LYS A 91 -3.39 10.44 -7.55
CA LYS A 91 -2.31 9.80 -8.30
C LYS A 91 -0.93 10.07 -7.73
N ALA A 92 -0.67 11.29 -7.26
CA ALA A 92 0.56 11.60 -6.54
C ALA A 92 0.70 10.81 -5.24
N ARG A 93 -0.39 10.56 -4.50
CA ARG A 93 -0.36 9.70 -3.31
C ARG A 93 -0.14 8.22 -3.65
N VAL A 94 -0.69 7.73 -4.76
CA VAL A 94 -0.38 6.38 -5.26
C VAL A 94 1.11 6.28 -5.66
N ALA A 95 1.66 7.33 -6.28
CA ALA A 95 3.09 7.39 -6.57
C ALA A 95 3.96 7.33 -5.30
N GLU A 96 3.47 7.89 -4.19
CA GLU A 96 4.16 7.81 -2.90
C GLU A 96 4.26 6.36 -2.39
N ILE A 97 3.21 5.56 -2.57
CA ILE A 97 3.22 4.13 -2.25
C ILE A 97 4.30 3.42 -3.09
N CYS A 98 4.32 3.68 -4.40
CA CYS A 98 5.28 3.07 -5.31
C CYS A 98 6.73 3.46 -4.99
N LEU A 99 7.00 4.74 -4.74
CA LEU A 99 8.34 5.25 -4.40
C LEU A 99 8.79 4.86 -3.00
N GLY A 100 7.84 4.70 -2.07
CA GLY A 100 8.13 4.38 -0.67
C GLY A 100 8.43 2.91 -0.41
N LEU A 101 8.19 2.04 -1.40
CA LEU A 101 8.34 0.58 -1.31
C LEU A 101 9.28 0.04 -2.42
N PRO A 102 10.57 0.43 -2.43
CA PRO A 102 11.50 0.05 -3.50
C PRO A 102 11.76 -1.47 -3.61
N ASN A 103 11.55 -2.21 -2.52
CA ASN A 103 11.70 -3.67 -2.47
C ASN A 103 10.39 -4.43 -2.80
N TRP A 104 9.37 -3.71 -3.25
CA TRP A 104 8.10 -4.29 -3.71
C TRP A 104 7.95 -4.00 -5.20
N GLU A 105 7.50 -4.99 -5.97
CA GLU A 105 7.12 -4.76 -7.35
C GLU A 105 5.74 -4.10 -7.38
N TYR A 106 5.67 -2.90 -7.96
CA TYR A 106 4.39 -2.23 -8.23
C TYR A 106 3.98 -2.40 -9.70
N LEU A 107 2.75 -2.89 -9.88
CA LEU A 107 2.03 -2.87 -11.15
C LEU A 107 0.94 -1.79 -11.12
N SER A 108 0.91 -0.97 -12.17
CA SER A 108 -0.13 0.03 -12.36
C SER A 108 -1.51 -0.62 -12.54
N PRO A 109 -2.62 0.11 -12.31
CA PRO A 109 -3.96 -0.40 -12.57
C PRO A 109 -4.16 -0.94 -13.98
N ARG A 110 -3.45 -0.35 -14.96
CA ARG A 110 -3.50 -0.77 -16.35
C ARG A 110 -2.84 -2.13 -16.54
N GLU A 111 -1.62 -2.30 -16.02
CA GLU A 111 -0.89 -3.57 -16.07
C GLU A 111 -1.69 -4.68 -15.40
N VAL A 112 -2.28 -4.43 -14.23
CA VAL A 112 -3.15 -5.39 -13.54
C VAL A 112 -4.31 -5.80 -14.44
N LYS A 113 -5.03 -4.83 -15.04
CA LYS A 113 -6.19 -5.11 -15.91
C LYS A 113 -5.84 -5.73 -17.26
N GLN A 114 -4.57 -5.66 -17.68
CA GLN A 114 -4.09 -6.30 -18.91
C GLN A 114 -3.59 -7.72 -18.64
N ASN A 115 -3.02 -7.96 -17.47
CA ASN A 115 -2.34 -9.22 -17.12
C ASN A 115 -3.21 -10.17 -16.29
N THR A 116 -4.41 -9.76 -15.90
CA THR A 116 -5.35 -10.56 -15.09
C THR A 116 -6.75 -10.52 -15.70
N THR A 117 -7.66 -11.33 -15.15
CA THR A 117 -9.06 -11.38 -15.59
C THR A 117 -9.96 -10.38 -14.86
N VAL A 118 -9.40 -9.49 -14.03
CA VAL A 118 -10.18 -8.51 -13.25
C VAL A 118 -11.01 -7.60 -14.15
N ASN A 119 -12.16 -7.17 -13.65
CA ASN A 119 -13.03 -6.29 -14.42
C ASN A 119 -12.32 -4.95 -14.73
N LYS A 120 -12.35 -4.55 -15.99
CA LYS A 120 -11.75 -3.30 -16.47
C LYS A 120 -12.32 -2.06 -15.78
N SER A 121 -13.55 -2.12 -15.27
CA SER A 121 -14.22 -1.03 -14.57
C SER A 121 -13.78 -0.86 -13.11
N TYR A 122 -13.08 -1.83 -12.51
CA TYR A 122 -12.66 -1.77 -11.12
C TYR A 122 -11.75 -0.57 -10.84
N ARG A 123 -11.84 -0.04 -9.63
CA ARG A 123 -11.22 1.22 -9.19
C ARG A 123 -9.85 1.04 -8.55
N LEU A 124 -9.32 -0.18 -8.52
CA LEU A 124 -8.01 -0.50 -7.93
C LEU A 124 -6.91 0.49 -8.36
N ASP A 125 -6.06 0.84 -7.40
CA ASP A 125 -4.94 1.78 -7.56
C ASP A 125 -3.63 1.10 -7.96
N GLY A 126 -3.61 -0.23 -8.00
CA GLY A 126 -2.54 -1.04 -8.57
C GLY A 126 -2.45 -2.39 -7.87
N MET A 127 -1.30 -3.02 -7.99
CA MET A 127 -0.97 -4.24 -7.26
C MET A 127 0.47 -4.16 -6.77
N LEU A 128 0.69 -4.59 -5.54
CA LEU A 128 2.01 -4.75 -4.94
C LEU A 128 2.33 -6.24 -4.86
N ARG A 129 3.56 -6.60 -5.23
CA ARG A 129 4.06 -7.97 -5.13
C ARG A 129 5.34 -8.03 -4.33
N LYS A 130 5.43 -9.05 -3.49
CA LYS A 130 6.62 -9.36 -2.71
C LYS A 130 6.62 -10.84 -2.32
N ASP A 131 7.76 -11.50 -2.51
CA ASP A 131 7.98 -12.90 -2.12
C ASP A 131 6.87 -13.86 -2.58
N GLY A 132 6.41 -13.68 -3.83
CA GLY A 132 5.35 -14.50 -4.44
C GLY A 132 3.93 -14.16 -3.98
N LYS A 133 3.76 -13.24 -3.02
CA LYS A 133 2.44 -12.73 -2.62
C LYS A 133 2.05 -11.52 -3.44
N GLU A 134 0.78 -11.49 -3.87
CA GLU A 134 0.19 -10.38 -4.60
C GLU A 134 -0.90 -9.71 -3.76
N TYR A 135 -0.87 -8.38 -3.68
CA TYR A 135 -1.83 -7.55 -2.97
C TYR A 135 -2.46 -6.54 -3.92
N VAL A 136 -3.76 -6.63 -4.16
CA VAL A 136 -4.47 -5.53 -4.83
C VAL A 136 -4.50 -4.31 -3.91
N VAL A 137 -4.18 -3.13 -4.45
CA VAL A 137 -4.05 -1.91 -3.68
C VAL A 137 -5.20 -0.96 -3.94
N TYR A 138 -5.76 -0.41 -2.86
CA TYR A 138 -6.68 0.72 -2.88
C TYR A 138 -6.16 1.83 -1.98
N LEU A 139 -6.28 3.07 -2.43
CA LEU A 139 -6.11 4.26 -1.60
C LEU A 139 -7.47 4.94 -1.45
N LEU A 140 -7.93 5.14 -0.21
CA LEU A 140 -9.17 5.86 0.02
C LEU A 140 -8.94 7.37 -0.09
N SER A 141 -10.01 8.12 -0.40
CA SER A 141 -10.03 9.56 -0.18
C SER A 141 -10.05 9.87 1.33
N ASP A 142 -9.76 11.13 1.70
CA ASP A 142 -9.75 11.55 3.11
C ASP A 142 -11.13 11.37 3.79
N ASP A 143 -12.20 11.57 3.02
CA ASP A 143 -13.59 11.31 3.43
C ASP A 143 -14.34 10.52 2.34
N PRO A 144 -14.23 9.19 2.32
CA PRO A 144 -14.82 8.37 1.27
C PRO A 144 -16.34 8.28 1.45
N ARG A 145 -17.08 8.46 0.34
CA ARG A 145 -18.52 8.21 0.33
C ARG A 145 -18.80 6.73 0.64
N ARG A 146 -19.87 6.45 1.37
CA ARG A 146 -20.31 5.06 1.66
C ARG A 146 -20.45 4.20 0.40
N THR A 147 -21.00 4.78 -0.67
CA THR A 147 -21.13 4.10 -1.98
C THR A 147 -19.78 3.75 -2.60
N THR A 148 -18.75 4.58 -2.42
CA THR A 148 -17.39 4.26 -2.85
C THR A 148 -16.82 3.09 -2.06
N ILE A 149 -16.99 3.09 -0.73
CA ILE A 149 -16.55 1.98 0.13
C ILE A 149 -17.25 0.67 -0.24
N GLN A 150 -18.58 0.71 -0.41
CA GLN A 150 -19.35 -0.46 -0.84
C GLN A 150 -18.91 -0.96 -2.21
N GLY A 151 -18.63 -0.05 -3.14
CA GLY A 151 -18.05 -0.39 -4.44
C GLY A 151 -16.72 -1.13 -4.29
N ILE A 152 -15.78 -0.61 -3.50
CA ILE A 152 -14.49 -1.27 -3.25
C ILE A 152 -14.69 -2.64 -2.58
N LYS A 153 -15.57 -2.76 -1.59
CA LYS A 153 -15.86 -4.05 -0.92
C LYS A 153 -16.46 -5.07 -1.88
N HIS A 154 -17.31 -4.64 -2.80
CA HIS A 154 -17.84 -5.51 -3.85
C HIS A 154 -16.72 -5.98 -4.77
N GLU A 155 -15.86 -5.06 -5.25
CA GLU A 155 -14.69 -5.40 -6.06
C GLU A 155 -13.76 -6.38 -5.33
N LEU A 156 -13.51 -6.19 -4.03
CA LEU A 156 -12.69 -7.09 -3.21
C LEU A 156 -13.31 -8.47 -3.01
N ASN A 157 -14.63 -8.58 -2.89
CA ASN A 157 -15.31 -9.88 -2.82
C ASN A 157 -15.23 -10.66 -4.14
N ASP A 158 -15.03 -9.96 -5.26
CA ASP A 158 -14.86 -10.60 -6.56
C ASP A 158 -13.41 -11.04 -6.83
N MET A 159 -12.43 -10.49 -6.11
CA MET A 159 -10.99 -10.78 -6.33
C MET A 159 -10.62 -12.27 -6.28
N PRO A 160 -11.18 -13.10 -5.40
CA PRO A 160 -10.89 -14.54 -5.39
C PRO A 160 -11.23 -15.25 -6.71
N TYR A 161 -12.25 -14.80 -7.46
CA TYR A 161 -12.58 -15.34 -8.78
C TYR A 161 -11.50 -15.03 -9.82
N HIS A 162 -10.66 -14.03 -9.54
CA HIS A 162 -9.50 -13.63 -10.33
C HIS A 162 -8.18 -14.17 -9.78
N ARG A 163 -8.23 -15.10 -8.82
CA ARG A 163 -7.07 -15.67 -8.11
C ARG A 163 -6.24 -14.65 -7.34
N ILE A 164 -6.87 -13.55 -6.92
CA ILE A 164 -6.28 -12.53 -6.05
C ILE A 164 -6.90 -12.68 -4.68
N TYR A 165 -6.08 -13.04 -3.68
CA TYR A 165 -6.57 -13.39 -2.35
C TYR A 165 -6.17 -12.39 -1.27
N ASN A 166 -5.30 -11.43 -1.58
CA ASN A 166 -4.83 -10.44 -0.62
C ASN A 166 -5.06 -9.02 -1.12
N ALA A 167 -5.30 -8.11 -0.18
CA ALA A 167 -5.47 -6.70 -0.49
C ALA A 167 -4.83 -5.79 0.58
N ILE A 168 -4.45 -4.59 0.14
CA ILE A 168 -4.01 -3.50 1.01
C ILE A 168 -4.91 -2.31 0.74
N VAL A 169 -5.55 -1.80 1.79
CA VAL A 169 -6.36 -0.59 1.73
C VAL A 169 -5.69 0.49 2.58
N PHE A 170 -5.21 1.54 1.92
CA PHE A 170 -4.60 2.70 2.55
C PHE A 170 -5.67 3.73 2.92
N CYS A 171 -5.73 4.11 4.19
CA CYS A 171 -6.72 5.01 4.77
C CYS A 171 -6.05 6.32 5.25
N PRO A 172 -6.25 7.47 4.57
CA PRO A 172 -5.63 8.73 4.98
C PRO A 172 -6.11 9.29 6.32
N THR A 173 -7.29 8.87 6.78
CA THR A 173 -7.91 9.35 8.02
C THR A 173 -8.47 8.17 8.83
N LEU A 174 -8.62 8.37 10.14
CA LEU A 174 -9.30 7.40 11.01
C LEU A 174 -10.74 7.17 10.57
N LYS A 175 -11.45 8.23 10.16
CA LYS A 175 -12.81 8.15 9.62
C LYS A 175 -12.89 7.24 8.39
N ALA A 176 -11.95 7.38 7.44
CA ALA A 176 -11.89 6.53 6.25
C ALA A 176 -11.65 5.06 6.63
N MET A 177 -10.84 4.82 7.67
CA MET A 177 -10.56 3.48 8.20
C MET A 177 -11.80 2.88 8.88
N GLU A 178 -12.48 3.63 9.75
CA GLU A 178 -13.71 3.23 10.45
C GLU A 178 -14.84 2.86 9.48
N HIS A 179 -15.02 3.64 8.41
CA HIS A 179 -16.00 3.31 7.37
C HIS A 179 -15.71 1.99 6.65
N PHE A 180 -14.47 1.51 6.66
CA PHE A 180 -14.08 0.26 6.02
C PHE A 180 -14.36 -0.98 6.89
N TYR A 181 -14.40 -0.87 8.22
CA TYR A 181 -14.41 -2.01 9.15
C TYR A 181 -15.68 -2.90 9.18
N THR A 182 -16.75 -2.55 8.47
CA THR A 182 -17.94 -3.43 8.38
C THR A 182 -17.84 -4.40 7.21
N ASP A 183 -18.60 -5.50 7.19
CA ASP A 183 -18.78 -6.35 5.99
C ASP A 183 -17.45 -6.74 5.31
N ILE A 184 -16.56 -7.36 6.09
CA ILE A 184 -15.20 -7.68 5.66
C ILE A 184 -15.24 -8.61 4.43
N PRO A 185 -14.52 -8.27 3.33
CA PRO A 185 -14.49 -9.11 2.14
C PRO A 185 -13.89 -10.49 2.39
N LYS A 186 -14.30 -11.48 1.59
CA LYS A 186 -13.80 -12.86 1.63
C LYS A 186 -12.41 -12.99 1.00
N LEU A 187 -11.41 -12.45 1.68
CA LEU A 187 -10.00 -12.54 1.31
C LEU A 187 -9.25 -13.48 2.26
N GLU A 188 -8.03 -13.87 1.90
CA GLU A 188 -7.11 -14.54 2.82
C GLU A 188 -6.45 -13.53 3.76
N GLU A 189 -6.09 -12.35 3.26
CA GLU A 189 -5.48 -11.26 4.04
C GLU A 189 -5.98 -9.90 3.54
N LEU A 190 -6.35 -9.01 4.47
CA LEU A 190 -6.70 -7.63 4.15
C LEU A 190 -6.02 -6.68 5.12
N LEU A 191 -4.94 -6.05 4.64
CA LEU A 191 -4.19 -5.08 5.44
C LEU A 191 -4.87 -3.71 5.33
N LEU A 192 -5.47 -3.26 6.43
CA LEU A 192 -6.08 -1.94 6.50
C LEU A 192 -5.10 -0.96 7.15
N LEU A 193 -4.37 -0.19 6.35
CA LEU A 193 -3.22 0.57 6.81
C LEU A 193 -3.47 2.09 6.77
N PRO A 194 -3.00 2.86 7.76
CA PRO A 194 -3.08 4.33 7.68
C PRO A 194 -2.20 4.87 6.55
N TYR A 195 -2.61 5.91 5.85
CA TYR A 195 -1.77 6.60 4.85
C TYR A 195 -1.23 7.93 5.40
N PRO A 196 0.07 8.25 5.26
CA PRO A 196 1.10 7.47 4.58
C PRO A 196 1.82 6.44 5.47
N TYR A 197 1.57 6.40 6.78
CA TYR A 197 2.35 5.58 7.73
C TYR A 197 2.45 4.09 7.38
N GLY A 198 1.42 3.51 6.76
CA GLY A 198 1.40 2.14 6.27
C GLY A 198 2.49 1.82 5.26
N ILE A 199 2.99 2.82 4.53
CA ILE A 199 4.13 2.67 3.63
C ILE A 199 5.38 2.36 4.44
N GLU A 200 5.60 3.06 5.56
CA GLU A 200 6.72 2.77 6.47
C GLU A 200 6.59 1.38 7.09
N LEU A 201 5.37 0.99 7.53
CA LEU A 201 5.11 -0.35 8.03
C LEU A 201 5.51 -1.43 7.02
N LEU A 202 5.11 -1.28 5.75
CA LEU A 202 5.42 -2.24 4.70
C LEU A 202 6.89 -2.19 4.26
N ARG A 203 7.55 -1.03 4.38
CA ARG A 203 9.00 -0.90 4.13
C ARG A 203 9.80 -1.70 5.14
N HIS A 204 9.39 -1.68 6.40
CA HIS A 204 10.02 -2.41 7.50
C HIS A 204 9.41 -3.80 7.73
N LYS A 205 8.62 -4.32 6.78
CA LYS A 205 7.89 -5.57 6.95
C LYS A 205 8.79 -6.74 7.36
N ASP A 206 9.90 -6.94 6.66
CA ASP A 206 10.81 -8.08 6.91
C ASP A 206 11.51 -7.97 8.27
N GLU A 207 11.86 -6.74 8.67
CA GLU A 207 12.46 -6.46 9.99
C GLU A 207 11.46 -6.79 11.11
N ILE A 208 10.19 -6.38 10.95
CA ILE A 208 9.12 -6.68 11.90
C ILE A 208 8.86 -8.19 11.95
N GLU A 209 8.76 -8.85 10.80
CA GLU A 209 8.53 -10.30 10.72
C GLU A 209 9.68 -11.10 11.34
N GLY A 210 10.94 -10.75 11.07
CA GLY A 210 12.10 -11.40 11.70
C GLY A 210 12.09 -11.28 13.22
N ARG A 211 11.68 -10.12 13.76
CA ARG A 211 11.54 -9.93 15.21
C ARG A 211 10.39 -10.73 15.81
N ILE A 212 9.27 -10.89 15.08
CA ILE A 212 8.17 -11.77 15.48
C ILE A 212 8.64 -13.22 15.52
N GLU A 213 9.39 -13.65 14.51
CA GLU A 213 9.94 -15.01 14.43
C GLU A 213 10.91 -15.30 15.58
N ASP A 214 11.78 -14.35 15.92
CA ASP A 214 12.68 -14.45 17.07
C ASP A 214 11.92 -14.51 18.41
N LEU A 215 10.90 -13.67 18.57
CA LEU A 215 10.04 -13.64 19.75
C LEU A 215 9.28 -14.96 19.94
N LEU A 216 8.85 -15.57 18.84
CA LEU A 216 8.05 -16.79 18.82
C LEU A 216 8.91 -18.04 18.52
N ARG A 217 10.22 -17.96 18.75
CA ARG A 217 11.12 -19.10 18.57
C ARG A 217 10.67 -20.31 19.40
N GLY A 218 10.47 -21.44 18.73
CA GLY A 218 9.96 -22.67 19.35
C GLY A 218 8.43 -22.76 19.47
N TYR A 219 7.68 -21.83 18.88
CA TYR A 219 6.27 -22.02 18.58
C TYR A 219 6.11 -22.72 17.23
N GLU A 220 5.07 -23.53 17.10
CA GLU A 220 4.70 -24.17 15.83
C GLU A 220 3.78 -23.25 15.02
N LYS A 221 3.74 -23.41 13.70
CA LYS A 221 2.71 -22.74 12.88
C LYS A 221 1.33 -23.30 13.20
N ALA A 222 0.36 -22.44 13.41
CA ALA A 222 -1.02 -22.85 13.66
C ALA A 222 -1.76 -23.13 12.34
N ASN A 223 -2.66 -24.12 12.35
CA ASN A 223 -3.57 -24.40 11.23
C ASN A 223 -4.95 -23.76 11.49
N ARG A 224 -4.97 -22.49 11.86
CA ARG A 224 -6.20 -21.72 12.17
C ARG A 224 -6.11 -20.35 11.51
N ARG A 225 -7.19 -19.90 10.87
CA ARG A 225 -7.20 -18.59 10.16
C ARG A 225 -6.97 -17.38 11.08
N PHE A 226 -7.30 -17.50 12.36
CA PHE A 226 -7.12 -16.42 13.33
C PHE A 226 -5.75 -16.43 14.03
N ALA A 227 -4.93 -17.47 13.85
CA ALA A 227 -3.67 -17.66 14.58
C ALA A 227 -2.52 -18.03 13.64
N ASP A 228 -1.37 -17.41 13.83
CA ASP A 228 -0.16 -17.66 13.05
C ASP A 228 0.70 -18.75 13.69
N TYR A 229 0.67 -18.83 15.03
CA TYR A 229 1.47 -19.77 15.81
C TYR A 229 0.68 -20.43 16.94
N GLN A 230 1.22 -21.52 17.48
CA GLN A 230 0.69 -22.22 18.65
C GLN A 230 1.80 -22.78 19.53
N LYS A 231 1.53 -22.88 20.83
CA LYS A 231 2.37 -23.59 21.80
C LYS A 231 1.49 -24.14 22.92
N GLY A 232 1.39 -25.46 23.01
CA GLY A 232 0.52 -26.13 23.99
C GLY A 232 -0.95 -25.69 23.86
N GLN A 233 -1.47 -25.07 24.92
CA GLN A 233 -2.86 -24.57 25.00
C GLN A 233 -3.01 -23.10 24.58
N THR A 234 -1.99 -22.50 23.97
CA THR A 234 -2.01 -21.09 23.56
C THR A 234 -1.89 -20.96 22.06
N TYR A 235 -2.81 -20.21 21.45
CA TYR A 235 -2.68 -19.69 20.09
C TYR A 235 -2.08 -18.28 20.12
N VAL A 236 -1.32 -17.92 19.08
CA VAL A 236 -0.78 -16.58 18.91
C VAL A 236 -1.26 -15.99 17.60
N SER A 237 -1.90 -14.83 17.67
CA SER A 237 -2.36 -14.06 16.51
C SER A 237 -1.45 -12.85 16.28
N VAL A 238 -0.86 -12.73 15.10
CA VAL A 238 0.00 -11.59 14.73
C VAL A 238 -0.85 -10.54 14.01
N LEU A 239 -1.04 -9.40 14.67
CA LEU A 239 -1.85 -8.28 14.21
C LEU A 239 -1.05 -7.01 13.89
N ALA A 240 0.29 -7.12 13.80
CA ALA A 240 1.20 -6.00 13.55
C ALA A 240 0.87 -5.18 12.29
N PHE A 241 0.34 -5.82 11.23
CA PHE A 241 -0.04 -5.17 9.97
C PHE A 241 -1.54 -4.88 9.84
N ASN A 242 -2.30 -4.97 10.94
CA ASN A 242 -3.73 -4.71 10.96
C ASN A 242 -4.53 -5.51 9.92
N ASP A 243 -4.28 -6.83 9.85
CA ASP A 243 -5.07 -7.74 9.04
C ASP A 243 -6.49 -7.88 9.60
N VAL A 244 -7.47 -7.31 8.90
CA VAL A 244 -8.85 -7.25 9.38
C VAL A 244 -9.59 -8.57 9.19
N VAL A 245 -9.20 -9.41 8.22
CA VAL A 245 -9.77 -10.76 8.07
C VAL A 245 -9.40 -11.60 9.30
N LYS A 246 -8.13 -11.58 9.68
CA LYS A 246 -7.66 -12.30 10.88
C LYS A 246 -8.31 -11.78 12.16
N LYS A 247 -8.49 -10.46 12.29
CA LYS A 247 -9.22 -9.85 13.42
C LYS A 247 -10.65 -10.36 13.53
N GLU A 248 -11.40 -10.37 12.42
CA GLU A 248 -12.78 -10.86 12.42
C GLU A 248 -12.85 -12.34 12.83
N GLN A 249 -11.94 -13.17 12.29
CA GLN A 249 -11.86 -14.59 12.66
C GLN A 249 -11.49 -14.78 14.14
N LEU A 250 -10.60 -13.93 14.66
CA LEU A 250 -10.22 -13.95 16.08
C LEU A 250 -11.41 -13.54 16.97
N GLU A 251 -12.14 -12.49 16.63
CA GLU A 251 -13.36 -12.09 17.34
C GLU A 251 -14.40 -13.21 17.36
N ALA A 252 -14.58 -13.90 16.22
CA ALA A 252 -15.49 -15.04 16.13
C ALA A 252 -15.04 -16.20 17.04
N TYR A 253 -13.73 -16.50 17.08
CA TYR A 253 -13.18 -17.52 17.96
C TYR A 253 -13.36 -17.17 19.43
N LEU A 254 -13.07 -15.93 19.84
CA LEU A 254 -13.16 -15.51 21.24
C LEU A 254 -14.59 -15.59 21.77
N LYS A 255 -15.61 -15.36 20.93
CA LYS A 255 -17.03 -15.55 21.28
C LYS A 255 -17.41 -17.02 21.51
N LEU A 256 -16.62 -17.97 21.01
CA LEU A 256 -16.87 -19.41 21.10
C LEU A 256 -15.84 -20.15 21.97
N ARG A 257 -14.92 -19.41 22.61
CA ARG A 257 -13.71 -19.93 23.28
C ARG A 257 -14.00 -20.99 24.35
N ASP A 258 -15.16 -20.92 25.00
CA ASP A 258 -15.58 -21.87 26.04
C ASP A 258 -15.61 -23.33 25.56
N ARG A 259 -15.65 -23.56 24.24
CA ARG A 259 -15.65 -24.89 23.63
C ARG A 259 -14.25 -25.47 23.40
N GLU A 260 -13.27 -24.65 23.00
CA GLU A 260 -11.92 -25.12 22.64
C GLU A 260 -10.90 -25.02 23.78
N LYS A 261 -11.20 -24.23 24.84
CA LYS A 261 -10.36 -24.08 26.04
C LYS A 261 -8.89 -23.68 25.81
N LYS A 262 -8.55 -23.20 24.61
CA LYS A 262 -7.23 -22.64 24.31
C LYS A 262 -7.22 -21.12 24.49
N ASP A 263 -6.19 -20.65 25.17
CA ASP A 263 -5.91 -19.22 25.34
C ASP A 263 -5.41 -18.60 24.04
N VAL A 264 -5.53 -17.28 23.95
CA VAL A 264 -5.00 -16.50 22.83
C VAL A 264 -4.07 -15.42 23.36
N GLU A 265 -2.95 -15.25 22.69
CA GLU A 265 -2.07 -14.10 22.81
C GLU A 265 -2.06 -13.34 21.47
N ILE A 266 -1.94 -12.02 21.52
CA ILE A 266 -1.84 -11.19 20.32
C ILE A 266 -0.47 -10.54 20.28
N VAL A 267 0.25 -10.72 19.17
CA VAL A 267 1.47 -9.98 18.87
C VAL A 267 1.13 -8.76 18.02
N CYS A 268 1.50 -7.57 18.49
CA CYS A 268 1.20 -6.30 17.82
C CYS A 268 2.34 -5.29 17.98
N LEU A 269 2.24 -4.16 17.27
CA LEU A 269 3.15 -3.05 17.48
C LEU A 269 2.78 -2.29 18.76
N GLU A 270 3.76 -1.68 19.43
CA GLU A 270 3.52 -0.89 20.65
C GLU A 270 2.47 0.21 20.44
N SER A 271 2.53 0.91 19.30
CA SER A 271 1.55 1.95 18.97
C SER A 271 0.11 1.44 18.78
N GLN A 272 -0.09 0.14 18.63
CA GLN A 272 -1.39 -0.51 18.46
C GLN A 272 -1.97 -1.04 19.78
N SER A 273 -1.13 -1.21 20.80
CA SER A 273 -1.47 -1.87 22.08
C SER A 273 -2.76 -1.37 22.70
N ARG A 274 -2.90 -0.04 22.88
CA ARG A 274 -4.09 0.57 23.49
C ARG A 274 -5.38 0.18 22.76
N LYS A 275 -5.42 0.35 21.43
CA LYS A 275 -6.62 0.04 20.63
C LYS A 275 -6.95 -1.46 20.65
N LEU A 276 -5.93 -2.31 20.64
CA LEU A 276 -6.14 -3.76 20.70
C LEU A 276 -6.58 -4.24 22.09
N THR A 277 -6.12 -3.60 23.18
CA THR A 277 -6.63 -3.86 24.53
C THR A 277 -8.12 -3.49 24.64
N GLU A 278 -8.53 -2.37 24.06
CA GLU A 278 -9.93 -1.95 24.00
C GLU A 278 -10.78 -2.91 23.14
N GLN A 279 -10.25 -3.38 22.01
CA GLN A 279 -10.94 -4.30 21.09
C GLN A 279 -11.03 -5.74 21.61
N PHE A 280 -10.00 -6.22 22.31
CA PHE A 280 -9.86 -7.60 22.79
C PHE A 280 -9.62 -7.64 24.31
N PRO A 281 -10.60 -7.24 25.13
CA PRO A 281 -10.43 -7.16 26.57
C PRO A 281 -10.11 -8.54 27.17
N GLY A 282 -9.09 -8.58 28.03
CA GLY A 282 -8.64 -9.81 28.71
C GLY A 282 -7.75 -10.74 27.87
N VAL A 283 -7.44 -10.38 26.62
CA VAL A 283 -6.45 -11.09 25.80
C VAL A 283 -5.05 -10.53 26.10
N LYS A 284 -4.08 -11.40 26.33
CA LYS A 284 -2.70 -10.99 26.60
C LYS A 284 -2.06 -10.44 25.32
N LEU A 285 -1.50 -9.24 25.40
CA LEU A 285 -0.76 -8.61 24.31
C LEU A 285 0.74 -8.77 24.50
N ILE A 286 1.45 -9.06 23.42
CA ILE A 286 2.90 -9.01 23.32
C ILE A 286 3.24 -7.94 22.30
N THR A 287 3.97 -6.90 22.72
CA THR A 287 4.23 -5.72 21.88
C THR A 287 5.63 -5.73 21.30
N ILE A 288 5.77 -5.20 20.10
CA ILE A 288 7.03 -5.03 19.39
C ILE A 288 7.28 -3.53 19.18
N PRO A 289 8.40 -2.97 19.67
CA PRO A 289 8.70 -1.55 19.48
C PRO A 289 8.98 -1.21 18.02
N GLU A 290 8.54 -0.04 17.59
CA GLU A 290 8.72 0.47 16.22
C GLU A 290 10.00 1.32 16.13
N LEU A 291 11.17 0.67 16.17
CA LEU A 291 12.48 1.33 16.30
C LEU A 291 12.83 2.32 15.17
N TRP A 292 12.14 2.25 14.03
CA TRP A 292 12.27 3.22 12.94
C TRP A 292 11.54 4.54 13.21
N ARG A 293 10.63 4.60 14.19
CA ARG A 293 10.00 5.85 14.62
C ARG A 293 10.97 6.77 15.34
N ASP A 294 11.85 6.22 16.17
CA ASP A 294 12.77 7.01 17.01
C ASP A 294 13.91 7.65 16.21
N LYS A 295 14.17 7.17 14.98
CA LYS A 295 15.20 7.74 14.10
C LYS A 295 14.75 9.01 13.35
N ASN A 296 13.48 9.40 13.47
CA ASN A 296 12.90 10.57 12.79
C ASN A 296 12.28 11.60 13.78
N ALA A 297 12.57 11.48 15.07
CA ALA A 297 12.19 12.44 16.10
C ALA A 297 13.27 13.53 16.28
#